data_AF-I3T6G8-F1
#
_entry.id   AF-I3T6G8-F1
#
_cell.length_a   1.000
_cell.length_b   1.000
_cell.length_c   1.000
_cell.angle_alpha   90.00
_cell.angle_beta   90.00
_cell.angle_gamma   90.00
#
_symmetry.space_group_name_H-M   'P 1'
#
loop_
_entity.id
_entity.type
_entity.pdbx_description
1 polymer ?
#
loop_
_entity_poly.entity_id
_entity_poly.type
_entity_poly.pdbx_seq_one_letter_code
_entity_poly.pdbx_strand_id
1 'polypeptide(L)'
;MSSIDLHTHYSYQIMLPESVAIVMAPKDSSRNHGIFRLTTPGGMSVIKQCDQRGFHPHNQPPDGGPIYDTCTDVYMNPDLKFDVIDLR
;
A
#
# COMPACT_ATOMS: atom_id res chain seq x y z
N MET A 1 -3.95 -0.37 5.07
CA MET A 1 -3.09 -1.51 4.78
C MET A 1 -2.76 -2.20 6.09
N SER A 2 -3.00 -3.50 6.18
CA SER A 2 -2.61 -4.33 7.33
C SER A 2 -1.09 -4.54 7.38
N SER A 3 -0.56 -5.05 8.50
CA SER A 3 0.88 -5.38 8.61
C SER A 3 1.40 -6.22 7.44
N ILE A 4 0.67 -7.27 7.05
CA ILE A 4 1.06 -8.14 5.94
C ILE A 4 1.01 -7.38 4.61
N ASP A 5 0.02 -6.50 4.41
CA ASP A 5 -0.05 -5.67 3.20
C ASP A 5 1.15 -4.72 3.11
N LEU A 6 1.60 -4.16 4.24
CA LEU A 6 2.76 -3.24 4.29
C LEU A 6 4.05 -3.95 3.85
N HIS A 7 4.32 -5.13 4.42
CA HIS A 7 5.46 -5.96 4.03
C HIS A 7 5.38 -6.42 2.58
N THR A 8 4.19 -6.80 2.11
CA THR A 8 3.97 -7.19 0.71
C THR A 8 4.22 -6.00 -0.22
N HIS A 9 3.65 -4.83 0.06
CA HIS A 9 3.77 -3.67 -0.80
C HIS A 9 5.18 -3.08 -0.80
N TYR A 10 5.92 -3.19 0.31
CA TYR A 10 7.32 -2.77 0.39
C TYR A 10 8.18 -3.37 -0.72
N SER A 11 8.04 -4.68 -1.00
CA SER A 11 8.82 -5.32 -2.06
C SER A 11 8.47 -4.82 -3.46
N TYR A 12 7.24 -4.39 -3.70
CA TYR A 12 6.87 -3.78 -4.98
C TYR A 12 7.42 -2.35 -5.08
N GLN A 13 7.25 -1.55 -4.04
CA GLN A 13 7.62 -0.13 -4.04
C GLN A 13 9.15 0.09 -4.05
N ILE A 14 9.94 -0.81 -3.45
CA ILE A 14 11.41 -0.73 -3.54
C ILE A 14 11.92 -0.99 -4.97
N MET A 15 11.19 -1.80 -5.75
CA MET A 15 11.53 -2.14 -7.13
C MET A 15 10.99 -1.11 -8.12
N LEU A 16 9.81 -0.54 -7.84
CA LEU A 16 9.16 0.49 -8.64
C LEU A 16 8.56 1.55 -7.70
N PRO A 17 9.20 2.72 -7.54
CA PRO A 17 8.72 3.77 -6.63
C PRO A 17 7.27 4.19 -6.85
N GLU A 18 6.79 4.10 -8.09
CA GLU A 18 5.44 4.44 -8.50
C GLU A 18 4.41 3.34 -8.21
N SER A 19 4.82 2.17 -7.71
CA SER A 19 3.90 1.08 -7.35
C SER A 19 2.79 1.57 -6.42
N VAL A 20 1.58 1.02 -6.60
CA VAL A 20 0.41 1.33 -5.78
C VAL A 20 -0.23 0.05 -5.24
N ALA A 21 -0.75 0.14 -4.02
CA ALA A 21 -1.59 -0.88 -3.41
C ALA A 21 -3.06 -0.45 -3.49
N ILE A 22 -3.86 -1.17 -4.28
CA ILE A 22 -5.30 -0.95 -4.37
C ILE A 22 -6.00 -1.89 -3.39
N VAL A 23 -6.77 -1.33 -2.45
CA VAL A 23 -7.54 -2.08 -1.46
C VAL A 23 -9.02 -1.87 -1.72
N MET A 24 -9.76 -2.95 -1.94
CA MET A 24 -11.21 -2.92 -2.12
C MET A 24 -11.91 -3.16 -0.78
N ALA A 25 -12.86 -2.30 -0.44
CA ALA A 25 -13.67 -2.35 0.77
C ALA A 25 -15.17 -2.29 0.44
N PRO A 26 -15.75 -3.31 -0.23
CA PRO A 26 -17.12 -3.25 -0.76
C PRO A 26 -18.22 -3.12 0.30
N LYS A 27 -17.91 -3.41 1.57
CA LYS A 27 -18.85 -3.26 2.70
C LYS A 27 -18.76 -1.88 3.38
N ASP A 28 -17.77 -1.07 3.05
CA ASP A 28 -17.61 0.27 3.59
C ASP A 28 -18.48 1.24 2.77
N SER A 29 -19.51 1.79 3.41
CA SER A 29 -20.45 2.72 2.77
C SER A 29 -19.86 4.10 2.49
N SER A 30 -18.72 4.44 3.11
CA SER A 30 -18.06 5.74 2.98
C SER A 30 -16.96 5.74 1.92
N ARG A 31 -16.24 4.63 1.80
CA ARG A 31 -15.11 4.48 0.88
C ARG A 31 -14.97 3.04 0.42
N ASN A 32 -15.46 2.76 -0.79
CA ASN A 32 -15.46 1.41 -1.37
C ASN A 32 -14.08 0.91 -1.84
N HIS A 33 -13.10 1.80 -2.01
CA HIS A 33 -11.72 1.45 -2.34
C HIS A 33 -10.74 2.51 -1.83
N GLY A 34 -9.47 2.14 -1.70
CA GLY A 34 -8.38 3.06 -1.48
C GLY A 34 -7.16 2.68 -2.29
N ILE A 35 -6.40 3.68 -2.72
CA ILE A 35 -5.14 3.51 -3.44
C ILE A 35 -4.04 4.09 -2.56
N PHE A 36 -3.09 3.26 -2.17
CA PHE A 36 -2.11 3.60 -1.15
C PHE A 36 -0.68 3.35 -1.61
N ARG A 37 0.26 4.00 -0.92
CA ARG A 37 1.69 3.80 -1.03
C ARG A 37 2.36 3.98 0.33
N LEU A 38 3.48 3.31 0.59
CA LEU A 38 4.28 3.59 1.77
C LEU A 38 4.88 5.00 1.69
N THR A 39 4.86 5.73 2.79
CA THR A 39 5.50 7.05 2.84
C THR A 39 7.02 6.90 2.67
N THR A 40 7.62 7.84 1.96
CA THR A 40 9.06 7.84 1.66
C THR A 40 9.69 9.13 2.21
N PRO A 41 10.74 9.05 3.06
CA PRO A 41 11.43 7.84 3.50
C PRO A 41 10.75 7.09 4.67
N GLY A 42 9.77 7.69 5.35
CA GLY A 42 9.23 7.24 6.64
C GLY A 42 8.80 5.77 6.69
N GLY A 43 7.65 5.44 6.12
CA GLY A 43 7.09 4.09 6.13
C GLY A 43 7.98 3.05 5.45
N MET A 44 8.62 3.43 4.34
CA MET A 44 9.62 2.58 3.66
C MET A 44 10.76 2.17 4.61
N SER A 45 11.24 3.08 5.46
CA SER A 45 12.31 2.80 6.41
C SER A 45 11.83 1.90 7.56
N VAL A 46 10.61 2.14 8.07
CA VAL A 46 10.01 1.32 9.13
C VAL A 46 9.88 -0.15 8.69
N ILE A 47 9.35 -0.39 7.48
CA ILE A 47 9.15 -1.75 7.00
C ILE A 47 10.47 -2.41 6.61
N LYS A 48 11.42 -1.66 6.01
CA LYS A 48 12.76 -2.16 5.69
C LYS A 48 13.51 -2.72 6.91
N GLN A 49 13.35 -2.08 8.06
CA GLN A 49 14.06 -2.44 9.30
C GLN A 49 13.31 -3.46 10.14
N CYS A 50 12.11 -3.89 9.72
CA CYS A 50 11.30 -4.84 10.46
C CYS A 50 11.67 -6.29 10.10
N ASP A 51 12.04 -7.07 11.10
CA ASP A 51 12.41 -8.49 10.99
C ASP A 51 11.33 -9.44 11.53
N GLN A 52 10.22 -8.90 12.04
CA GLN A 52 9.13 -9.66 12.61
C GLN A 52 8.33 -10.41 11.54
N ARG A 53 7.79 -11.58 11.91
CA ARG A 53 6.97 -12.43 11.05
C ARG A 53 5.55 -12.57 11.59
N GLY A 54 4.61 -12.88 10.70
CA GLY A 54 3.19 -12.98 11.04
C GLY A 54 2.56 -11.60 11.30
N PHE A 55 1.38 -11.58 11.90
CA PHE A 55 0.67 -10.33 12.19
C PHE A 55 1.28 -9.62 13.40
N HIS A 56 1.77 -8.40 13.21
CA HIS A 56 2.34 -7.57 14.27
C HIS A 56 2.09 -6.08 14.01
N PRO A 57 2.04 -5.24 15.06
CA PRO A 57 1.95 -3.80 14.89
C PRO A 57 3.28 -3.20 14.42
N HIS A 58 3.22 -2.02 13.80
CA HIS A 58 4.39 -1.22 13.44
C HIS A 58 4.33 0.14 14.12
N ASN A 59 5.48 0.61 14.61
CA ASN A 59 5.62 1.97 15.13
C ASN A 59 5.55 2.99 14.00
N GLN A 60 5.13 4.21 14.33
CA GLN A 60 5.23 5.35 13.41
C GLN A 60 6.71 5.60 13.05
N PRO A 61 6.98 6.16 11.86
CA PRO A 61 8.34 6.55 11.50
C PRO A 61 8.86 7.67 12.43
N PRO A 62 10.18 7.90 12.49
CA PRO A 62 10.80 8.85 13.42
C PRO A 62 10.30 10.30 13.28
N ASP A 63 9.77 10.66 12.11
CA ASP A 63 9.18 11.96 11.81
C ASP A 63 7.73 12.11 12.33
N GLY A 64 7.16 11.05 12.93
CA GLY A 64 5.78 11.02 13.43
C GLY A 64 4.72 10.90 12.33
N GLY A 65 5.12 10.70 11.07
CA GLY A 65 4.22 10.56 9.94
C GLY A 65 3.44 9.23 9.93
N PRO A 66 2.52 9.05 8.99
CA PRO A 66 1.90 7.75 8.76
C PRO A 66 2.87 6.81 8.04
N ILE A 67 2.73 5.49 8.23
CA ILE A 67 3.52 4.49 7.49
C ILE A 67 3.12 4.45 6.00
N TYR A 68 1.86 4.77 5.71
CA TYR A 68 1.35 4.82 4.35
C TYR A 68 0.35 5.93 4.20
N ASP A 69 0.17 6.39 2.97
CA ASP A 69 -0.81 7.42 2.64
C ASP A 69 -1.52 7.10 1.32
N THR A 70 -2.57 7.85 1.04
CA THR A 70 -3.31 7.81 -0.22
C THR A 70 -2.43 8.35 -1.35
N CYS A 71 -2.41 7.66 -2.49
CA CYS A 71 -1.69 8.14 -3.67
C CYS A 71 -2.44 9.32 -4.31
N THR A 72 -1.77 10.46 -4.48
CA THR A 72 -2.30 11.61 -5.23
C THR A 72 -1.99 11.52 -6.73
N ASP A 73 -0.92 10.81 -7.10
CA ASP A 73 -0.39 10.78 -8.45
C ASP A 73 -0.95 9.59 -9.26
N VAL A 74 -2.27 9.42 -9.20
CA VAL A 74 -2.99 8.34 -9.89
C VAL A 74 -4.15 8.94 -10.67
N TYR A 75 -4.23 8.57 -11.95
CA TYR A 75 -5.32 8.95 -12.82
C TYR A 75 -6.26 7.76 -13.05
N MET A 76 -7.54 7.92 -12.71
CA MET A 76 -8.56 6.90 -12.93
C MET A 76 -9.27 7.16 -14.25
N ASN A 77 -9.20 6.18 -15.15
CA ASN A 77 -9.88 6.23 -16.44
C ASN A 77 -10.89 5.06 -16.55
N PRO A 78 -12.21 5.33 -16.54
CA PRO A 78 -13.22 4.28 -16.65
C PRO A 78 -13.28 3.63 -18.04
N ASP A 79 -12.75 4.30 -19.07
CA ASP A 79 -12.74 3.81 -20.45
C ASP A 79 -11.47 3.02 -20.79
N LEU A 80 -10.56 2.87 -19.82
CA LEU A 80 -9.34 2.09 -20.00
C LEU A 80 -9.71 0.61 -20.17
N LYS A 81 -9.32 0.03 -21.30
CA LYS A 81 -9.45 -1.41 -21.53
C LYS A 81 -8.35 -2.14 -20.77
N PHE A 82 -8.72 -3.17 -20.03
CA PHE A 82 -7.78 -4.05 -19.34
C PHE A 82 -8.26 -5.49 -19.44
N ASP A 83 -7.31 -6.43 -19.39
CA ASP A 83 -7.59 -7.86 -19.38
C ASP A 83 -7.40 -8.41 -17.95
N VAL A 84 -8.28 -9.33 -17.56
CA VAL A 84 -8.14 -10.11 -16.33
C VAL A 84 -7.84 -11.54 -16.72
N ILE A 85 -6.66 -12.01 -16.36
CA ILE A 85 -6.24 -13.41 -16.57
C ILE A 85 -6.30 -14.11 -15.21
N ASP A 86 -7.19 -15.09 -15.11
CA ASP A 86 -7.36 -15.92 -13.92
C ASP A 86 -6.62 -17.25 -14.08
N LEU A 87 -5.69 -17.56 -13.16
CA LEU A 87 -4.84 -18.75 -13.19
C LEU A 87 -5.11 -19.73 -12.03
N ARG A 88 -6.22 -19.56 -11.31
CA ARG A 88 -6.57 -20.35 -10.11
C ARG A 88 -7.13 -21.74 -10.45
#